data_AF-A0A6M0CBV5-F1
#
_entry.id   AF-A0A6M0CBV5-F1
#
_cell.length_a   1.000
_cell.length_b   1.000
_cell.length_c   1.000
_cell.angle_alpha   90.00
_cell.angle_beta   90.00
_cell.angle_gamma   90.00
#
_symmetry.space_group_name_H-M   'P 1'
#
loop_
_entity.id
_entity.type
_entity.pdbx_description
1 polymer ?
#
loop_
_entity_poly.entity_id
_entity_poly.type
_entity_poly.pdbx_seq_one_letter_code
_entity_poly.pdbx_strand_id
1 'polypeptide(L)' 'MAQQHWDSPSEKMSDSGESLTVEEAIANLWHEELGKRYYAAWWLGRFRVNIPAAIEGLIAA' A
#
# COMPACT_ATOMS: atom_id res chain seq x y z
N MET A 1 -42.32 -4.41 -0.46
CA MET A 1 -41.44 -4.83 0.66
C MET A 1 -40.06 -5.06 0.06
N ALA A 2 -39.06 -4.41 0.67
CA ALA A 2 -37.60 -4.58 0.57
C ALA A 2 -36.96 -5.11 -0.72
N GLN A 3 -36.22 -4.23 -1.41
CA GLN A 3 -34.94 -4.61 -2.01
C GLN A 3 -33.97 -3.42 -1.88
N GLN A 4 -33.49 -3.19 -0.67
CA GLN A 4 -32.27 -2.39 -0.50
C GLN A 4 -31.12 -3.29 -0.94
N HIS A 5 -30.71 -3.13 -2.20
CA HIS A 5 -29.41 -3.60 -2.67
C HIS A 5 -28.37 -2.73 -1.96
N TRP A 6 -27.93 -3.19 -0.79
CA TRP A 6 -26.81 -2.61 -0.10
C TRP A 6 -25.55 -3.09 -0.83
N ASP A 7 -25.10 -2.32 -1.82
CA ASP A 7 -23.73 -2.41 -2.30
C ASP A 7 -22.84 -1.93 -1.14
N SER A 8 -22.31 -2.87 -0.35
CA SER A 8 -21.21 -2.59 0.56
C SER A 8 -20.02 -2.11 -0.28
N PRO A 9 -19.51 -0.88 -0.13
CA PRO A 9 -18.31 -0.46 -0.86
C PRO A 9 -17.02 -1.09 -0.30
N SER A 10 -17.11 -2.19 0.43
CA SER A 10 -15.99 -2.80 1.16
C SER A 10 -15.65 -4.19 0.63
N GLU A 11 -15.54 -4.37 -0.69
CA GLU A 11 -15.15 -5.67 -1.24
C GLU A 11 -14.26 -5.60 -2.47
N LYS A 12 -13.27 -4.71 -2.47
CA LYS A 12 -12.04 -4.85 -3.26
C LYS A 12 -10.86 -4.28 -2.49
N MET A 13 -10.58 -4.83 -1.31
CA MET A 13 -9.20 -4.84 -0.84
C MET A 13 -8.51 -5.89 -1.70
N SER A 14 -8.14 -5.47 -2.91
CA SER A 14 -7.49 -6.32 -3.90
C SER A 14 -6.23 -6.87 -3.26
N ASP A 15 -6.29 -8.12 -2.80
CA ASP A 15 -5.15 -9.00 -2.50
C ASP A 15 -4.38 -9.34 -3.80
N SER A 16 -4.25 -8.35 -4.68
CA SER A 16 -3.36 -8.38 -5.82
C SER A 16 -1.97 -8.20 -5.25
N GLY A 17 -1.45 -9.28 -4.67
CA GLY A 17 -0.03 -9.48 -4.36
C GLY A 17 0.81 -9.49 -5.63
N GLU A 18 0.67 -8.46 -6.47
CA GLU A 18 1.75 -8.01 -7.32
C GLU A 18 2.86 -7.62 -6.35
N SER A 19 3.88 -8.47 -6.31
CA SER A 19 5.00 -8.32 -5.42
C SER A 19 5.73 -7.05 -5.84
N LEU A 20 5.51 -5.95 -5.10
CA LEU A 20 6.25 -4.72 -5.28
C LEU A 20 7.75 -5.02 -5.28
N THR A 21 8.49 -4.38 -6.18
CA THR A 21 9.93 -4.27 -6.03
C THR A 21 10.27 -3.26 -4.93
N VAL A 22 11.51 -3.27 -4.45
CA VAL A 22 11.96 -2.31 -3.43
C VAL A 22 11.87 -0.89 -3.98
N GLU A 23 12.25 -0.69 -5.23
CA GLU A 23 12.20 0.59 -5.94
C GLU A 23 10.77 1.12 -6.07
N GLU A 24 9.82 0.26 -6.45
CA GLU A 24 8.40 0.63 -6.53
C GLU A 24 7.80 0.92 -5.16
N ALA A 25 8.15 0.14 -4.14
CA ALA A 25 7.71 0.39 -2.78
C ALA A 25 8.21 1.75 -2.27
N ILE A 26 9.47 2.09 -2.53
CA ILE A 26 10.02 3.42 -2.20
C ILE A 26 9.28 4.50 -2.97
N ALA A 27 9.11 4.37 -4.29
CA ALA A 27 8.39 5.36 -5.10
C ALA A 27 6.95 5.57 -4.61
N ASN A 28 6.28 4.49 -4.19
CA ASN A 28 4.90 4.54 -3.72
C ASN A 28 4.70 5.25 -2.38
N LEU A 29 5.76 5.50 -1.59
CA LEU A 29 5.67 6.30 -0.36
C LEU A 29 5.19 7.73 -0.63
N TRP A 30 5.41 8.26 -1.83
CA TRP A 30 4.99 9.60 -2.25
C TRP A 30 3.81 9.61 -3.22
N HIS A 31 3.18 8.46 -3.48
CA HIS A 31 2.09 8.36 -4.45
C HIS A 31 0.87 9.20 -4.03
N GLU A 32 0.11 9.79 -4.95
CA GLU A 32 -1.04 10.65 -4.58
C GLU A 32 -2.14 9.89 -3.80
N GLU A 33 -2.40 8.64 -4.18
CA GLU A 33 -3.30 7.72 -3.48
C GLU A 33 -2.77 7.26 -2.11
N LEU A 34 -3.53 7.56 -1.05
CA LEU A 34 -3.20 7.20 0.33
C LEU A 34 -3.03 5.69 0.54
N GLY A 35 -3.87 4.87 -0.10
CA GLY A 35 -3.82 3.41 0.01
C GLY A 35 -2.48 2.83 -0.45
N LYS A 36 -1.88 3.41 -1.51
CA LYS A 36 -0.57 2.98 -2.02
C LYS A 36 0.56 3.36 -1.09
N ARG A 37 0.52 4.55 -0.47
CA ARG A 37 1.51 4.94 0.56
C ARG A 37 1.51 3.98 1.73
N TYR A 38 0.32 3.69 2.25
CA TYR A 38 0.15 2.79 3.37
C TYR A 38 0.65 1.37 3.04
N TYR A 39 0.26 0.85 1.88
CA TYR A 39 0.69 -0.47 1.45
C TYR A 39 2.21 -0.54 1.24
N ALA A 40 2.82 0.49 0.66
CA ALA A 40 4.27 0.59 0.49
C ALA A 40 5.01 0.55 1.84
N ALA A 41 4.58 1.36 2.81
CA ALA A 41 5.20 1.39 4.13
C ALA A 41 5.09 0.04 4.86
N TRP A 42 3.90 -0.59 4.80
CA TRP A 42 3.69 -1.92 5.32
C TRP A 42 4.58 -2.97 4.63
N TRP A 43 4.67 -2.92 3.29
CA TRP A 43 5.43 -3.87 2.50
C TRP A 43 6.93 -3.80 2.83
N LEU A 44 7.50 -2.59 2.90
CA LEU A 44 8.90 -2.37 3.28
C LEU A 44 9.24 -2.98 4.65
N GLY A 45 8.34 -2.82 5.64
CA GLY A 45 8.48 -3.45 6.96
C GLY A 45 8.29 -4.96 6.94
N ARG A 46 7.29 -5.46 6.20
CA ARG A 46 6.94 -6.88 6.11
C ARG A 46 8.05 -7.73 5.50
N PHE A 47 8.76 -7.19 4.51
CA PHE A 47 9.89 -7.83 3.83
C PHE A 47 11.25 -7.44 4.44
N ARG A 48 11.26 -6.66 5.52
CA ARG A 48 12.47 -6.24 6.25
C ARG A 48 13.51 -5.59 5.35
N VAL A 49 13.06 -4.71 4.46
CA VAL A 49 13.95 -3.96 3.56
C VAL A 49 14.79 -3.01 4.41
N ASN A 50 16.11 -3.23 4.46
CA ASN A 50 17.04 -2.51 5.34
C ASN A 50 18.08 -1.70 4.55
N ILE A 51 17.68 -1.14 3.41
CA ILE A 51 18.56 -0.24 2.64
C ILE A 51 18.34 1.21 3.08
N PRO A 52 19.38 2.06 3.07
CA PRO A 52 19.27 3.45 3.52
C PRO A 52 18.13 4.22 2.85
N ALA A 53 17.96 4.08 1.52
CA ALA A 53 16.92 4.76 0.77
C ALA A 53 15.48 4.41 1.23
N ALA A 54 15.24 3.16 1.62
CA ALA A 54 13.94 2.75 2.15
C ALA A 54 13.68 3.33 3.54
N ILE A 55 14.71 3.38 4.39
CA ILE A 55 14.62 3.95 5.74
C ILE A 55 14.40 5.45 5.66
N GLU A 56 15.19 6.15 4.85
CA GLU A 56 15.04 7.60 4.61
C GLU A 56 13.65 7.92 4.06
N GLY A 57 13.16 7.12 3.10
CA GLY A 57 11.82 7.27 2.56
C GLY A 57 10.73 7.11 3.62
N LEU A 58 10.83 6.08 4.48
CA LEU A 58 9.88 5.84 5.56
C LEU A 58 9.88 6.93 6.63
N ILE A 59 11.03 7.59 6.86
CA ILE A 59 11.14 8.70 7.82
C ILE A 59 10.55 9.99 7.26
N ALA A 60 10.65 10.21 5.95
CA ALA A 60 10.25 11.45 5.29
C ALA A 60 8.78 11.50 4.80
N ALA A 61 8.14 10.34 4.63
CA ALA A 61 6.77 10.20 4.12
C ALA A 61 5.70 10.52 5.17
#